data_AF-A0A531KKN4-F1
#
_entry.id   AF-A0A531KKN4-F1
#
_cell.length_a   1.000
_cell.length_b   1.000
_cell.length_c   1.000
_cell.angle_alpha   90.00
_cell.angle_beta   90.00
_cell.angle_gamma   90.00
#
_symmetry.space_group_name_H-M   'P 1'
#
loop_
_entity.id
_entity.type
_entity.pdbx_description
1 polymer ?
#
loop_
_entity_poly.entity_id
_entity_poly.type
_entity_poly.pdbx_seq_one_letter_code
_entity_poly.pdbx_strand_id
1 'polypeptide(L)'
;TLFYATTFIFSGLSVAVAAHCGLFNIGGEGQGYIAGLGIGFVCLTFDSVLPWWLTFPLAIIAAAAMGALWALIPAYLQARRGSHIVITTIMFNFIAASVMVYALVGFLKPANSMAPQTRTFLDGAQLPKLNWVIELFGAKIRSAPFNISFLLALAMAFLVWVLIWRTRLGYEMRTYGHSSKAARYAGISETRIIIVARM
;
A
#
# COMPACT_ATOMS: atom_id res chain seq x y z
N THR A 1 14.27 14.75 4.31
CA THR A 1 14.86 13.79 3.35
C THR A 1 14.46 12.35 3.67
N LEU A 2 14.75 11.80 4.86
CA LEU A 2 14.38 10.42 5.24
C LEU A 2 12.86 10.14 5.28
N PHE A 3 12.05 11.14 5.65
CA PHE A 3 10.60 11.02 5.60
C PHE A 3 10.09 10.73 4.18
N TYR A 4 10.53 11.50 3.18
CA TYR A 4 10.17 11.26 1.78
C TYR A 4 10.74 9.95 1.25
N ALA A 5 11.93 9.55 1.69
CA ALA A 5 12.51 8.25 1.34
C ALA A 5 11.63 7.08 1.77
N THR A 6 10.91 7.19 2.88
CA THR A 6 9.96 6.17 3.35
C THR A 6 8.89 5.88 2.29
N THR A 7 8.27 6.94 1.76
CA THR A 7 7.27 6.81 0.68
C THR A 7 7.86 6.19 -0.56
N PHE A 8 9.06 6.62 -0.97
CA PHE A 8 9.72 6.06 -2.14
C PHE A 8 10.11 4.59 -1.99
N ILE A 9 10.48 4.15 -0.78
CA ILE A 9 10.74 2.72 -0.50
C ILE A 9 9.46 1.92 -0.72
N PHE A 10 8.32 2.33 -0.14
CA PHE A 10 7.06 1.59 -0.31
C PHE A 10 6.56 1.59 -1.75
N SER A 11 6.58 2.73 -2.43
CA SER A 11 6.22 2.81 -3.86
C SER A 11 7.18 2.00 -4.73
N GLY A 12 8.47 1.97 -4.41
CA GLY A 12 9.45 1.14 -5.12
C GLY A 12 9.19 -0.35 -4.91
N LEU A 13 8.88 -0.78 -3.68
CA LEU A 13 8.59 -2.17 -3.36
C LEU A 13 7.32 -2.68 -4.06
N SER A 14 6.26 -1.88 -4.12
CA SER A 14 5.01 -2.27 -4.80
C SER A 14 5.21 -2.48 -6.31
N VAL A 15 6.10 -1.72 -6.93
CA VAL A 15 6.47 -1.91 -8.34
C VAL A 15 7.46 -3.07 -8.50
N ALA A 16 8.41 -3.22 -7.59
CA ALA A 16 9.45 -4.26 -7.65
C ALA A 16 8.88 -5.68 -7.64
N VAL A 17 7.85 -5.94 -6.82
CA VAL A 17 7.20 -7.27 -6.77
C VAL A 17 6.55 -7.62 -8.11
N ALA A 18 5.80 -6.68 -8.71
CA ALA A 18 5.19 -6.87 -10.03
C ALA A 18 6.24 -7.02 -11.15
N ALA A 19 7.32 -6.24 -11.09
CA ALA A 19 8.40 -6.28 -12.07
C ALA A 19 9.12 -7.65 -12.09
N HIS A 20 9.30 -8.30 -10.94
CA HIS A 20 9.86 -9.67 -10.89
C HIS A 20 8.97 -10.71 -11.59
N CYS A 21 7.67 -10.43 -11.74
CA CYS A 21 6.73 -11.25 -12.49
C CYS A 21 6.64 -10.88 -13.98
N GLY A 22 7.43 -9.91 -14.45
CA GLY A 22 7.29 -9.36 -15.81
C GLY A 22 5.97 -8.59 -16.01
N LEU A 23 5.31 -8.17 -14.92
CA LEU A 23 4.03 -7.48 -14.96
C LEU A 23 4.21 -5.98 -14.77
N PHE A 24 3.51 -5.19 -15.58
CA PHE A 24 3.39 -3.75 -15.36
C PHE A 24 2.35 -3.45 -14.27
N ASN A 25 2.75 -2.67 -13.26
CA ASN A 25 1.86 -2.16 -12.21
C ASN A 25 1.62 -0.65 -12.37
N ILE A 26 0.46 -0.30 -12.95
CA ILE A 26 0.02 1.10 -13.15
C ILE A 26 -1.12 1.47 -12.17
N GLY A 27 -1.74 0.47 -11.53
CA GLY A 27 -2.88 0.64 -10.62
C GLY A 27 -2.51 1.02 -9.18
N GLY A 28 -1.22 1.21 -8.89
CA GLY A 28 -0.75 1.48 -7.53
C GLY A 28 -1.33 2.76 -6.93
N GLU A 29 -1.63 3.76 -7.76
CA GLU A 29 -2.27 5.00 -7.30
C GLU A 29 -3.68 4.75 -6.76
N GLY A 30 -4.51 4.00 -7.51
CA GLY A 30 -5.87 3.65 -7.08
C GLY A 30 -5.88 2.79 -5.82
N GLN A 31 -4.96 1.82 -5.73
CA GLN A 31 -4.74 1.04 -4.50
C GLN A 31 -4.38 1.96 -3.32
N GLY A 32 -3.51 2.94 -3.55
CA GLY A 32 -3.11 3.93 -2.54
C GLY A 32 -4.28 4.78 -2.04
N TYR A 33 -5.18 5.25 -2.92
CA TYR A 33 -6.38 5.97 -2.51
C TYR A 33 -7.28 5.11 -1.62
N ILE A 34 -7.62 3.91 -2.05
CA ILE A 34 -8.54 3.04 -1.30
C ILE A 34 -7.92 2.50 0.00
N ALA A 35 -6.61 2.21 -0.01
CA ALA A 35 -5.86 1.92 1.22
C ALA A 35 -5.87 3.11 2.19
N GLY A 36 -5.72 4.33 1.67
CA GLY A 36 -5.82 5.57 2.45
C GLY A 36 -7.20 5.77 3.09
N LEU A 37 -8.28 5.42 2.39
CA LEU A 37 -9.64 5.40 2.98
C LEU A 37 -9.74 4.39 4.13
N GLY A 38 -9.13 3.20 3.99
CA GLY A 38 -9.07 2.21 5.06
C GLY A 38 -8.36 2.73 6.31
N ILE A 39 -7.22 3.41 6.13
CA ILE A 39 -6.52 4.10 7.23
C ILE A 39 -7.41 5.17 7.84
N GLY A 40 -8.00 6.03 7.00
CA GLY A 40 -8.89 7.11 7.45
C GLY A 40 -10.05 6.60 8.29
N PHE A 41 -10.69 5.51 7.88
CA PHE A 41 -11.79 4.90 8.62
C PHE A 41 -11.34 4.40 10.01
N VAL A 42 -10.28 3.59 10.08
CA VAL A 42 -9.76 3.06 11.35
C VAL A 42 -9.33 4.20 12.28
N CYS A 43 -8.57 5.15 11.77
CA CYS A 43 -8.10 6.27 12.57
C CYS A 43 -9.28 7.13 13.07
N LEU A 44 -10.28 7.45 12.24
CA LEU A 44 -11.42 8.27 12.67
C LEU A 44 -12.36 7.57 13.65
N THR A 45 -12.44 6.24 13.59
CA THR A 45 -13.28 5.44 14.50
C THR A 45 -12.61 5.19 15.84
N PHE A 46 -11.29 4.95 15.85
CA PHE A 46 -10.58 4.49 17.05
C PHE A 46 -9.63 5.50 17.67
N ASP A 47 -9.38 6.67 17.07
CA ASP A 47 -8.43 7.66 17.60
C ASP A 47 -8.74 8.20 19.00
N SER A 48 -10.00 8.13 19.44
CA SER A 48 -10.44 8.57 20.77
C SER A 48 -10.46 7.46 21.83
N VAL A 49 -10.43 6.19 21.39
CA VAL A 49 -10.63 5.03 22.26
C VAL A 49 -9.34 4.22 22.41
N LEU A 50 -8.57 4.10 21.33
CA LEU A 50 -7.37 3.27 21.28
C LEU A 50 -6.11 4.13 21.24
N PRO A 51 -5.05 3.72 21.96
CA PRO A 51 -3.76 4.36 21.86
C PRO A 51 -3.07 4.04 20.53
N TRP A 52 -2.13 4.89 20.13
CA TRP A 52 -1.43 4.83 18.83
C TRP A 52 -0.83 3.45 18.49
N TRP A 53 -0.33 2.72 19.50
CA TRP A 53 0.32 1.42 19.30
C TRP A 53 -0.64 0.31 18.90
N LEU A 54 -1.94 0.45 19.17
CA LEU A 54 -2.97 -0.48 18.72
C LEU A 54 -3.66 0.01 17.45
N THR A 55 -3.92 1.31 17.36
CA THR A 55 -4.50 1.94 16.15
C THR A 55 -3.59 1.75 14.93
N PHE A 56 -2.26 1.81 15.10
CA PHE A 56 -1.31 1.71 14.00
C PHE A 56 -1.29 0.34 13.29
N PRO A 57 -1.14 -0.81 13.98
CA PRO A 57 -1.28 -2.13 13.34
C PRO A 57 -2.65 -2.34 12.70
N LEU A 58 -3.73 -1.89 13.34
CA LEU A 58 -5.08 -2.00 12.79
C LEU A 58 -5.23 -1.19 11.51
N ALA A 59 -4.68 0.03 11.46
CA ALA A 59 -4.69 0.88 10.28
C ALA A 59 -3.89 0.24 9.13
N ILE A 60 -2.74 -0.39 9.41
CA ILE A 60 -1.96 -1.13 8.39
C ILE A 60 -2.76 -2.31 7.84
N ILE A 61 -3.39 -3.10 8.70
CA ILE A 61 -4.20 -4.26 8.27
C ILE A 61 -5.38 -3.79 7.42
N ALA A 62 -6.08 -2.72 7.84
CA ALA A 62 -7.17 -2.15 7.06
C ALA A 62 -6.70 -1.58 5.71
N ALA A 63 -5.56 -0.90 5.68
CA ALA A 63 -4.96 -0.39 4.44
C ALA A 63 -4.62 -1.53 3.47
N ALA A 64 -3.97 -2.58 3.97
CA ALA A 64 -3.59 -3.75 3.18
C ALA A 64 -4.83 -4.49 2.66
N ALA A 65 -5.84 -4.70 3.50
CA ALA A 65 -7.08 -5.36 3.11
C ALA A 65 -7.83 -4.55 2.03
N MET A 66 -8.01 -3.25 2.24
CA MET A 66 -8.72 -2.37 1.31
C MET A 66 -7.97 -2.21 -0.02
N GLY A 67 -6.65 -2.07 0.02
CA GLY A 67 -5.79 -2.04 -1.16
C GLY A 67 -5.83 -3.36 -1.94
N ALA A 68 -5.72 -4.50 -1.28
CA ALA A 68 -5.78 -5.82 -1.89
C ALA A 68 -7.16 -6.12 -2.49
N LEU A 69 -8.25 -5.74 -1.80
CA LEU A 69 -9.62 -5.86 -2.34
C LEU A 69 -9.81 -5.01 -3.59
N TRP A 70 -9.25 -3.79 -3.61
CA TRP A 70 -9.29 -2.94 -4.80
C TRP A 70 -8.48 -3.53 -5.95
N ALA A 71 -7.29 -4.07 -5.66
CA ALA A 71 -6.41 -4.71 -6.63
C ALA A 71 -6.98 -6.01 -7.23
N LEU A 72 -7.78 -6.75 -6.44
CA LEU A 72 -8.34 -8.03 -6.83
C LEU A 72 -9.19 -7.92 -8.10
N ILE A 73 -10.00 -6.86 -8.22
CA ILE A 73 -10.93 -6.70 -9.34
C ILE A 73 -10.19 -6.57 -10.68
N PRO A 74 -9.28 -5.59 -10.89
CA PRO A 74 -8.54 -5.48 -12.14
C PRO A 74 -7.59 -6.66 -12.35
N ALA A 75 -7.00 -7.23 -11.29
CA ALA A 75 -6.15 -8.41 -11.41
C ALA A 75 -6.93 -9.64 -11.90
N TYR A 76 -8.13 -9.87 -11.38
CA TYR A 76 -9.02 -10.95 -11.81
C TYR A 76 -9.49 -10.76 -13.25
N LEU A 77 -9.89 -9.54 -13.63
CA LEU A 77 -10.29 -9.22 -15.01
C LEU A 77 -9.15 -9.47 -15.99
N GLN A 78 -7.92 -9.08 -15.66
CA GLN A 78 -6.75 -9.40 -16.46
C GLN A 78 -6.55 -10.92 -16.56
N ALA A 79 -6.54 -11.61 -15.42
CA ALA A 79 -6.16 -13.01 -15.34
C ALA A 79 -7.17 -13.99 -15.97
N ARG A 80 -8.45 -13.62 -16.03
CA ARG A 80 -9.51 -14.46 -16.60
C ARG A 80 -10.05 -13.98 -17.95
N ARG A 81 -10.12 -12.66 -18.18
CA ARG A 81 -10.71 -12.09 -19.40
C ARG A 81 -9.68 -11.55 -20.39
N GLY A 82 -8.39 -11.60 -20.04
CA GLY A 82 -7.33 -11.06 -20.91
C GLY A 82 -7.44 -9.55 -21.15
N SER A 83 -8.11 -8.82 -20.23
CA SER A 83 -8.29 -7.38 -20.38
C SER A 83 -6.94 -6.65 -20.41
N HIS A 84 -6.83 -5.65 -21.29
CA HIS A 84 -5.59 -4.89 -21.42
C HIS A 84 -5.28 -4.13 -20.14
N ILE A 85 -4.18 -4.52 -19.49
CA ILE A 85 -3.91 -4.09 -18.12
C ILE A 85 -3.83 -2.58 -17.96
N VAL A 86 -3.13 -1.92 -18.88
CA VAL A 86 -2.88 -0.49 -18.82
C VAL A 86 -4.21 0.27 -18.76
N ILE A 87 -5.16 -0.12 -19.60
CA ILE A 87 -6.45 0.56 -19.70
C ILE A 87 -7.26 0.27 -18.43
N THR A 88 -7.39 -0.99 -18.04
CA THR A 88 -8.19 -1.37 -16.87
C THR A 88 -7.66 -0.72 -15.59
N THR A 89 -6.36 -0.73 -15.34
CA THR A 89 -5.80 -0.13 -14.11
C THR A 89 -5.86 1.38 -14.11
N ILE A 90 -5.66 2.05 -15.25
CA ILE A 90 -5.80 3.51 -15.33
C ILE A 90 -7.24 3.93 -15.07
N MET A 91 -8.22 3.24 -15.68
CA MET A 91 -9.64 3.51 -15.43
C MET A 91 -10.00 3.30 -13.96
N PHE A 92 -9.47 2.24 -13.33
CA PHE A 92 -9.67 2.01 -11.90
C PHE A 92 -9.01 3.07 -11.01
N ASN A 93 -7.90 3.68 -11.41
CA ASN A 93 -7.33 4.82 -10.67
C ASN A 93 -8.30 6.01 -10.65
N PHE A 94 -8.94 6.33 -11.77
CA PHE A 94 -9.93 7.41 -11.83
C PHE A 94 -11.17 7.12 -10.99
N ILE A 95 -11.64 5.87 -10.98
CA ILE A 95 -12.75 5.44 -10.13
C ILE A 95 -12.33 5.58 -8.65
N ALA A 96 -11.13 5.13 -8.28
CA ALA A 96 -10.63 5.25 -6.91
C ALA A 96 -10.54 6.70 -6.45
N ALA A 97 -10.02 7.59 -7.31
CA ALA A 97 -9.96 9.03 -7.03
C ALA A 97 -11.36 9.62 -6.85
N SER A 98 -12.32 9.24 -7.71
CA SER A 98 -13.72 9.68 -7.60
C SER A 98 -14.38 9.19 -6.30
N VAL A 99 -14.13 7.94 -5.91
CA VAL A 99 -14.63 7.34 -4.66
C VAL A 99 -14.02 8.05 -3.44
N MET A 100 -12.72 8.35 -3.47
CA MET A 100 -12.05 9.13 -2.42
C MET A 100 -12.70 10.51 -2.26
N VAL A 101 -12.88 11.25 -3.35
CA VAL A 101 -13.52 12.58 -3.32
C VAL A 101 -14.96 12.47 -2.81
N TYR A 102 -15.72 11.48 -3.28
CA TYR A 102 -17.08 11.25 -2.80
C TYR A 102 -17.13 11.01 -1.29
N ALA A 103 -16.23 10.17 -0.75
CA ALA A 103 -16.15 9.90 0.68
C ALA A 103 -15.78 11.16 1.48
N LEU A 104 -14.81 11.95 1.00
CA LEU A 104 -14.33 13.17 1.63
C LEU A 104 -15.34 14.33 1.61
N VAL A 105 -16.20 14.40 0.60
CA VAL A 105 -17.28 15.39 0.52
C VAL A 105 -18.53 14.93 1.26
N GLY A 106 -18.77 13.62 1.31
CA GLY A 106 -19.90 13.00 1.99
C GLY A 106 -19.63 12.80 3.49
N PHE A 107 -19.46 11.53 3.89
CA PHE A 107 -19.49 11.12 5.29
C PHE A 107 -18.22 11.40 6.09
N LEU A 108 -17.08 11.65 5.43
CA LEU A 108 -15.81 11.96 6.11
C LEU A 108 -15.59 13.46 6.34
N LYS A 109 -16.47 14.30 5.81
CA LYS A 109 -16.34 15.76 5.86
C LYS A 109 -16.59 16.29 7.27
N PRO A 110 -15.68 17.10 7.85
CA PRO A 110 -15.96 17.81 9.10
C PRO A 110 -17.01 18.90 8.85
N ALA A 111 -17.97 19.03 9.77
CA ALA A 111 -19.13 19.93 9.65
C ALA A 111 -18.78 21.40 9.37
N ASN A 112 -17.56 21.82 9.70
CA ASN A 112 -17.11 23.20 9.64
C ASN A 112 -16.07 23.48 8.53
N SER A 113 -15.89 22.58 7.56
CA SER A 113 -14.97 22.79 6.44
C SER A 113 -15.65 22.58 5.10
N MET A 114 -15.39 23.46 4.14
CA MET A 114 -15.78 23.30 2.74
C MET A 114 -14.76 22.47 1.93
N ALA A 115 -13.57 22.22 2.49
CA ALA A 115 -12.53 21.44 1.82
C ALA A 115 -12.82 19.93 1.92
N PRO A 116 -12.49 19.14 0.87
CA PRO A 116 -12.61 17.67 0.88
C PRO A 116 -11.45 17.07 1.70
N GLN A 117 -11.56 17.15 3.01
CA GLN A 117 -10.57 16.62 3.95
C GLN A 117 -11.27 15.97 5.15
N THR A 118 -10.61 15.03 5.81
CA THR A 118 -11.10 14.49 7.09
C THR A 118 -10.89 15.50 8.20
N ARG A 119 -11.54 15.28 9.37
CA ARG A 119 -11.08 15.94 10.59
C ARG A 119 -9.62 15.56 10.90
N THR A 120 -8.93 16.43 11.63
CA THR A 120 -7.61 16.10 12.18
C THR A 120 -7.71 14.89 13.12
N PHE A 121 -6.81 13.93 12.95
CA PHE A 121 -6.73 12.75 13.81
C PHE A 121 -6.30 13.15 15.23
N LEU A 122 -6.96 12.57 16.25
CA LEU A 122 -6.59 12.75 17.65
C LEU A 122 -5.30 11.99 18.00
N ASP A 123 -4.76 12.24 19.20
CA ASP A 123 -3.47 11.71 19.66
C ASP A 123 -3.37 10.18 19.59
N GLY A 124 -4.48 9.45 19.74
CA GLY A 124 -4.54 7.99 19.62
C GLY A 124 -4.33 7.44 18.21
N ALA A 125 -4.35 8.30 17.18
CA ALA A 125 -4.04 7.95 15.79
C ALA A 125 -2.83 8.72 15.23
N GLN A 126 -2.19 9.57 16.03
CA GLN A 126 -0.96 10.23 15.65
C GLN A 126 0.24 9.36 15.97
N LEU A 127 1.11 9.15 14.97
CA LEU A 127 2.34 8.40 15.18
C LEU A 127 3.34 9.22 15.99
N PRO A 128 3.97 8.62 17.02
CA PRO A 128 5.04 9.30 17.75
C PRO A 128 6.22 9.54 16.80
N LYS A 129 6.72 10.77 16.82
CA LYS A 129 7.91 11.17 16.06
C LYS A 129 9.14 10.53 16.72
N LEU A 130 10.10 10.04 15.92
CA LEU A 130 11.38 9.48 16.39
C LEU A 130 12.39 10.57 16.80
N ASN A 131 11.92 11.61 17.47
CA ASN A 131 12.80 12.67 17.96
C ASN A 131 13.83 12.11 18.97
N TRP A 132 13.46 11.07 19.73
CA TRP A 132 14.32 10.42 20.72
C TRP A 132 15.55 9.71 20.10
N VAL A 133 15.43 9.13 18.90
CA VAL A 133 16.57 8.51 18.19
C VAL A 133 17.50 9.59 17.63
N ILE A 134 16.92 10.69 17.14
CA ILE A 134 17.66 11.83 16.60
C ILE A 134 18.45 12.54 17.72
N GLU A 135 17.89 12.63 18.92
CA GLU A 135 18.56 13.15 20.13
C GLU A 135 19.71 12.25 20.59
N LEU A 136 19.60 10.92 20.43
CA LEU A 136 20.67 9.96 20.77
C LEU A 136 21.94 10.15 19.90
N PHE A 137 21.79 10.64 18.67
CA PHE A 137 22.90 10.94 17.75
C PHE A 137 23.37 12.41 17.83
N GLY A 138 22.94 13.18 18.84
CA GLY A 138 23.44 14.54 19.12
C GLY A 138 23.02 15.62 18.12
N ALA A 139 22.16 15.29 17.13
CA ALA A 139 21.69 16.24 16.13
C ALA A 139 20.31 16.78 16.53
N LYS A 140 20.21 18.03 16.99
CA LYS A 140 18.91 18.71 17.19
C LYS A 140 18.29 19.05 15.84
N ILE A 141 17.72 18.07 15.16
CA ILE A 141 16.96 18.32 13.94
C ILE A 141 15.58 18.85 14.33
N ARG A 142 15.37 20.13 14.05
CA ARG A 142 14.10 20.83 14.22
C ARG A 142 13.01 20.08 13.45
N SER A 143 12.04 19.51 14.17
CA SER A 143 10.75 19.04 13.65
C SER A 143 10.82 18.17 12.39
N ALA A 144 11.67 17.15 12.36
CA ALA A 144 11.57 16.15 11.30
C ALA A 144 10.28 15.33 11.50
N PRO A 145 9.38 15.20 10.50
CA PRO A 145 8.23 14.28 10.55
C PRO A 145 8.67 12.81 10.42
N PHE A 146 9.83 12.48 10.99
CA PHE A 146 10.42 11.15 10.93
C PHE A 146 9.75 10.25 11.96
N ASN A 147 9.08 9.20 11.47
CA ASN A 147 8.15 8.38 12.24
C ASN A 147 8.54 6.90 12.14
N ILE A 148 7.90 6.05 12.97
CA ILE A 148 8.18 4.60 13.05
C ILE A 148 8.03 3.90 11.69
N SER A 149 7.27 4.51 10.78
CA SER A 149 7.09 4.05 9.40
C SER A 149 8.39 3.84 8.62
N PHE A 150 9.48 4.55 8.92
CA PHE A 150 10.76 4.31 8.23
C PHE A 150 11.39 2.96 8.61
N LEU A 151 11.38 2.62 9.90
CA LEU A 151 11.84 1.30 10.36
C LEU A 151 10.97 0.19 9.77
N LEU A 152 9.66 0.42 9.69
CA LEU A 152 8.74 -0.48 9.01
C LEU A 152 9.09 -0.63 7.51
N ALA A 153 9.44 0.46 6.81
CA ALA A 153 9.82 0.40 5.41
C ALA A 153 11.07 -0.45 5.18
N LEU A 154 12.09 -0.32 6.03
CA LEU A 154 13.28 -1.17 5.98
C LEU A 154 12.97 -2.64 6.29
N ALA A 155 12.13 -2.89 7.29
CA ALA A 155 11.67 -4.24 7.60
C ALA A 155 10.90 -4.86 6.42
N MET A 156 10.01 -4.09 5.78
CA MET A 156 9.27 -4.55 4.60
C MET A 156 10.18 -4.78 3.39
N ALA A 157 11.20 -3.94 3.19
CA ALA A 157 12.19 -4.16 2.14
C ALA A 157 12.92 -5.49 2.33
N PHE A 158 13.32 -5.79 3.58
CA PHE A 158 13.91 -7.09 3.92
C PHE A 158 12.93 -8.24 3.70
N LEU A 159 11.67 -8.11 4.12
CA LEU A 159 10.64 -9.14 3.92
C LEU A 159 10.35 -9.40 2.44
N VAL A 160 10.29 -8.37 1.60
CA VAL A 160 10.12 -8.52 0.16
C VAL A 160 11.33 -9.25 -0.44
N TRP A 161 12.55 -8.93 0.00
CA TRP A 161 13.74 -9.67 -0.41
C TRP A 161 13.63 -11.16 -0.02
N VAL A 162 13.24 -11.47 1.22
CA VAL A 162 13.00 -12.86 1.66
C VAL A 162 11.91 -13.52 0.81
N LEU A 163 10.81 -12.83 0.54
CA LEU A 163 9.70 -13.34 -0.27
C LEU A 163 10.17 -13.74 -1.67
N ILE A 164 10.91 -12.86 -2.36
CA ILE A 164 11.36 -13.10 -3.74
C ILE A 164 12.46 -14.18 -3.82
N TRP A 165 13.40 -14.18 -2.88
CA TRP A 165 14.62 -15.00 -2.98
C TRP A 165 14.62 -16.27 -2.12
N ARG A 166 13.79 -16.35 -1.08
CA ARG A 166 13.79 -17.44 -0.09
C ARG A 166 12.48 -18.21 -0.01
N THR A 167 11.45 -17.87 -0.79
CA THR A 167 10.16 -18.58 -0.76
C THR A 167 9.79 -19.23 -2.10
N ARG A 168 8.88 -20.22 -2.05
CA ARG A 168 8.31 -20.88 -3.24
C ARG A 168 7.55 -19.89 -4.12
N LEU A 169 6.79 -18.98 -3.52
CA LEU A 169 6.06 -17.93 -4.26
C LEU A 169 7.03 -17.04 -5.05
N GLY A 170 8.14 -16.63 -4.43
CA GLY A 170 9.17 -15.84 -5.12
C GLY A 170 9.82 -16.58 -6.29
N TYR A 171 10.02 -17.90 -6.18
CA TYR A 171 10.47 -18.73 -7.30
C TYR A 171 9.43 -18.75 -8.43
N GLU A 172 8.16 -19.02 -8.11
CA GLU A 172 7.06 -19.02 -9.07
C GLU A 172 6.93 -17.68 -9.82
N MET A 173 6.99 -16.56 -9.07
CA MET A 173 6.97 -15.20 -9.61
C MET A 173 8.09 -14.95 -10.63
N ARG A 174 9.33 -15.29 -10.26
CA ARG A 174 10.50 -15.09 -11.14
C ARG A 174 10.45 -16.00 -12.37
N THR A 175 10.06 -17.26 -12.21
CA THR A 175 9.91 -18.20 -13.34
C THR A 175 8.89 -17.68 -14.35
N TYR A 176 7.75 -17.17 -13.86
CA TYR A 176 6.74 -16.57 -14.72
C TYR A 176 7.23 -15.29 -15.42
N GLY A 177 7.97 -14.42 -14.71
CA GLY A 177 8.57 -13.22 -15.29
C GLY A 177 9.60 -13.52 -16.39
N HIS A 178 10.35 -14.61 -16.29
CA HIS A 178 11.28 -15.04 -17.33
C HIS A 178 10.58 -15.69 -18.52
N SER A 179 9.62 -16.58 -18.29
CA SER A 179 8.84 -17.22 -19.35
C SER A 179 7.53 -17.80 -18.84
N SER A 180 6.42 -17.21 -19.28
CA SER A 180 5.07 -17.71 -18.98
C SER A 180 4.85 -19.13 -19.48
N LYS A 181 5.35 -19.48 -20.68
CA LYS A 181 5.26 -20.83 -21.24
C LYS A 181 5.98 -21.87 -20.37
N ALA A 182 7.18 -21.53 -19.88
CA ALA A 182 7.94 -22.42 -19.01
C ALA A 182 7.27 -22.57 -17.63
N ALA A 183 6.72 -21.48 -17.08
CA ALA A 183 5.97 -21.52 -15.82
C ALA A 183 4.73 -22.42 -15.93
N ARG A 184 3.98 -22.33 -17.03
CA ARG A 184 2.83 -23.20 -17.30
C ARG A 184 3.24 -24.67 -17.46
N TYR A 185 4.35 -24.93 -18.15
CA TYR A 185 4.90 -26.28 -18.27
C TYR A 185 5.31 -26.88 -16.92
N ALA A 186 5.84 -26.04 -16.01
CA ALA A 186 6.19 -26.42 -14.65
C ALA A 186 4.97 -26.57 -13.70
N GLY A 187 3.73 -26.48 -14.21
CA GLY A 187 2.50 -26.64 -13.44
C GLY A 187 2.11 -25.41 -12.61
N ILE A 188 2.73 -24.25 -12.86
CA ILE A 188 2.45 -23.03 -12.10
C ILE A 188 1.22 -22.33 -12.70
N SER A 189 0.24 -22.00 -11.85
CA SER A 189 -0.97 -21.29 -12.27
C SER A 189 -0.68 -19.82 -12.57
N GLU A 190 -0.77 -19.44 -13.85
CA GLU A 190 -0.63 -18.05 -14.30
C GLU A 190 -1.64 -17.12 -13.60
N THR A 191 -2.91 -17.55 -13.50
CA THR A 191 -3.98 -16.78 -12.85
C THR A 191 -3.66 -16.49 -11.39
N ARG A 192 -3.12 -17.48 -10.66
CA ARG A 192 -2.75 -17.30 -9.25
C ARG A 192 -1.60 -16.31 -9.10
N ILE A 193 -0.55 -16.41 -9.92
CA ILE A 193 0.59 -15.49 -9.86
C ILE A 193 0.15 -14.07 -10.18
N ILE A 194 -0.65 -13.87 -11.23
CA ILE A 194 -1.11 -12.53 -11.63
C ILE A 194 -1.91 -11.86 -10.50
N ILE A 195 -2.76 -12.62 -9.80
CA ILE A 195 -3.54 -12.10 -8.67
C ILE A 195 -2.63 -11.77 -7.49
N VAL A 196 -1.78 -12.72 -7.07
CA VAL A 196 -0.91 -12.55 -5.90
C VAL A 196 0.14 -11.45 -6.09
N ALA A 197 0.70 -11.32 -7.29
CA ALA A 197 1.74 -10.31 -7.56
C ALA A 197 1.20 -8.87 -7.62
N ARG A 198 -0.12 -8.69 -7.75
CA ARG A 198 -0.77 -7.38 -7.86
C ARG A 198 -1.47 -6.92 -6.58
N MET A 199 -1.71 -7.84 -5.65
CA MET A 199 -2.22 -7.57 -4.31
C MET A 199 -1.09 -7.19 -3.35
#